data_AF-A0A149RWL1-F1
#
_entry.id   AF-A0A149RWL1-F1
#
_cell.length_a   1.000
_cell.length_b   1.000
_cell.length_c   1.000
_cell.angle_alpha   90.00
_cell.angle_beta   90.00
_cell.angle_gamma   90.00
#
_symmetry.space_group_name_H-M   'P 1'
#
loop_
_entity.id
_entity.type
_entity.pdbx_description
1 polymer ?
#
loop_
_entity_poly.entity_id
_entity_poly.type
_entity_poly.pdbx_seq_one_letter_code
_entity_poly.pdbx_strand_id
1 'polypeptide(L)'
;MPSPTQISGDKTPGQVFHLPVRSKTLSMAEAAVHLGLPERQMKLLALLGTGPARTQAPDGKIAYRHEDLELYLTALHEKADISGTEMMRRRAQAAASRQRALELVQIGSKTGFPDPDPFMMLATGADARQHACFFVIKVMALFGMIMLCISSTPLLRAHFN
;
A
#
# COMPACT_ATOMS: atom_id res chain seq x y z
N MET A 1 -49.90 -31.59 -13.30
CA MET A 1 -48.53 -32.06 -13.01
C MET A 1 -47.64 -31.74 -14.21
N PRO A 2 -46.70 -30.80 -14.11
CA PRO A 2 -45.66 -30.65 -15.11
C PRO A 2 -44.37 -31.40 -14.72
N SER A 3 -43.79 -32.05 -15.73
CA SER A 3 -42.64 -32.96 -15.70
C SER A 3 -41.32 -32.33 -15.23
N PRO A 4 -40.37 -33.12 -14.70
CA PRO A 4 -39.06 -32.62 -14.27
C PRO A 4 -38.13 -32.45 -15.48
N THR A 5 -37.67 -31.23 -15.73
CA THR A 5 -36.60 -30.96 -16.69
C THR A 5 -35.29 -31.48 -16.10
N GLN A 6 -34.83 -32.63 -16.58
CA GLN A 6 -33.49 -33.13 -16.34
C GLN A 6 -32.49 -32.19 -17.02
N ILE A 7 -31.73 -31.44 -16.22
CA ILE A 7 -30.51 -30.77 -16.68
C ILE A 7 -29.41 -31.82 -16.60
N SER A 8 -29.13 -32.45 -17.75
CA SER A 8 -27.97 -33.33 -17.93
C SER A 8 -26.71 -32.59 -17.54
N GLY A 9 -25.97 -33.15 -16.60
CA GLY A 9 -24.64 -32.70 -16.26
C GLY A 9 -23.65 -33.12 -17.34
N ASP A 10 -23.16 -32.13 -18.10
CA ASP A 10 -21.90 -32.29 -18.81
C ASP A 10 -20.75 -32.08 -17.81
N LYS A 11 -20.10 -33.20 -17.49
CA LYS A 11 -18.89 -33.26 -16.67
C LYS A 11 -17.70 -32.74 -17.49
N THR A 12 -17.46 -31.44 -17.46
CA THR A 12 -16.16 -30.88 -17.85
C THR A 12 -15.27 -30.84 -16.60
N PRO A 13 -14.15 -31.58 -16.54
CA PRO A 13 -13.24 -31.52 -15.41
C PRO A 13 -12.46 -30.21 -15.48
N GLY A 14 -12.64 -29.34 -14.48
CA GLY A 14 -11.70 -28.24 -14.22
C GLY A 14 -12.06 -26.85 -14.75
N GLN A 15 -13.35 -26.52 -14.94
CA GLN A 15 -13.72 -25.11 -15.07
C GLN A 15 -13.82 -24.47 -13.69
N VAL A 16 -12.67 -24.04 -13.17
CA VAL A 16 -12.58 -23.17 -11.99
C VAL A 16 -13.33 -21.89 -12.35
N PHE A 17 -14.56 -21.77 -11.87
CA PHE A 17 -15.28 -20.51 -11.87
C PHE A 17 -14.47 -19.52 -11.01
N HIS A 18 -13.59 -18.75 -11.66
CA HIS A 18 -13.05 -17.52 -11.09
C HIS A 18 -14.22 -16.56 -10.95
N LEU A 19 -14.96 -16.68 -9.85
CA LEU A 19 -15.80 -15.58 -9.38
C LEU A 19 -14.90 -14.34 -9.39
N PRO A 20 -15.29 -13.25 -10.06
CA PRO A 20 -14.60 -12.00 -9.90
C PRO A 20 -14.90 -11.57 -8.46
N VAL A 21 -14.13 -12.09 -7.50
CA VAL A 21 -13.94 -11.46 -6.22
C VAL A 21 -13.36 -10.12 -6.62
N ARG A 22 -14.24 -9.11 -6.75
CA ARG A 22 -13.83 -7.73 -6.93
C ARG A 22 -12.96 -7.44 -5.72
N SER A 23 -11.65 -7.67 -5.87
CA SER A 23 -10.67 -7.35 -4.86
C SER A 23 -10.85 -5.86 -4.65
N LYS A 24 -11.43 -5.49 -3.52
CA LYS A 24 -11.81 -4.11 -3.26
C LYS A 24 -10.51 -3.31 -3.24
N THR A 25 -10.27 -2.60 -4.34
CA THR A 25 -9.10 -1.74 -4.52
C THR A 25 -9.42 -0.43 -3.83
N LEU A 26 -8.61 -0.08 -2.84
CA LEU A 26 -8.72 1.13 -2.04
C LEU A 26 -7.79 2.19 -2.61
N SER A 27 -8.26 3.44 -2.62
CA SER A 27 -7.40 4.59 -2.91
C SER A 27 -6.35 4.76 -1.81
N MET A 28 -5.31 5.56 -2.07
CA MET A 28 -4.25 5.79 -1.07
C MET A 28 -4.76 6.37 0.24
N ALA A 29 -5.74 7.27 0.19
CA ALA A 29 -6.34 7.88 1.38
C ALA A 29 -7.15 6.84 2.18
N GLU A 30 -7.96 6.02 1.50
CA GLU A 30 -8.71 4.94 2.15
C GLU A 30 -7.79 3.86 2.72
N ALA A 31 -6.69 3.55 2.03
CA ALA A 31 -5.68 2.60 2.50
C ALA A 31 -4.95 3.11 3.75
N ALA A 32 -4.61 4.40 3.79
CA ALA A 32 -4.01 5.03 4.96
C ALA A 32 -4.94 4.94 6.18
N VAL A 33 -6.23 5.25 5.99
CA VAL A 33 -7.25 5.11 7.04
C VAL A 33 -7.41 3.65 7.47
N HIS A 34 -7.43 2.72 6.53
CA HIS A 34 -7.56 1.28 6.84
C HIS A 34 -6.45 0.80 7.77
N LEU A 35 -5.21 1.23 7.49
CA LEU A 35 -4.02 0.93 8.29
C LEU A 35 -3.90 1.75 9.57
N GLY A 36 -4.74 2.78 9.78
CA GLY A 36 -4.61 3.68 10.93
C GLY A 36 -3.39 4.60 10.85
N LEU A 37 -2.92 4.90 9.64
CA LEU A 37 -1.75 5.75 9.37
C LEU A 37 -2.19 7.11 8.80
N PRO A 38 -1.43 8.19 9.08
CA PRO A 38 -1.67 9.44 8.39
C PRO A 38 -1.23 9.34 6.93
N GLU A 39 -1.95 10.03 6.03
CA GLU A 39 -1.68 9.98 4.59
C GLU A 39 -0.24 10.40 4.24
N ARG A 40 0.35 11.33 5.02
CA ARG A 40 1.74 11.77 4.86
C ARG A 40 2.73 10.63 5.06
N GLN A 41 2.50 9.76 6.05
CA GLN A 41 3.35 8.61 6.32
C GLN A 41 3.22 7.58 5.20
N MET A 42 2.00 7.36 4.71
CA MET A 42 1.76 6.49 3.56
C MET A 42 2.49 6.99 2.30
N LYS A 43 2.52 8.31 2.08
CA LYS A 43 3.28 8.95 0.99
C LYS A 43 4.78 8.79 1.16
N LEU A 44 5.27 8.92 2.39
CA LEU A 44 6.69 8.73 2.70
C LEU A 44 7.11 7.28 2.47
N LEU A 45 6.38 6.31 3.02
CA LEU A 45 6.58 4.89 2.72
C LEU A 45 6.57 4.66 1.21
N ALA A 46 5.63 5.29 0.52
CA ALA A 46 5.47 5.15 -0.91
C ALA A 46 6.71 5.65 -1.68
N LEU A 47 7.25 6.79 -1.28
CA LEU A 47 8.44 7.41 -1.86
C LEU A 47 9.70 6.58 -1.62
N LEU A 48 9.84 6.01 -0.42
CA LEU A 48 10.96 5.15 -0.06
C LEU A 48 10.93 3.78 -0.75
N GLY A 49 9.87 3.47 -1.50
CA GLY A 49 9.67 2.16 -2.11
C GLY A 49 9.31 1.08 -1.10
N THR A 50 8.75 1.49 0.04
CA THR A 50 8.35 0.63 1.16
C THR A 50 6.84 0.67 1.37
N GLY A 51 6.34 -0.18 2.25
CA GLY A 51 4.93 -0.25 2.61
C GLY A 51 4.16 -1.33 1.83
N PRO A 52 2.83 -1.32 1.89
CA PRO A 52 1.99 -2.35 1.30
C PRO A 52 2.10 -2.37 -0.22
N ALA A 53 1.90 -3.57 -0.80
CA ALA A 53 1.99 -3.77 -2.24
C ALA A 53 1.00 -2.86 -3.00
N ARG A 54 1.48 -2.29 -4.11
CA ARG A 54 0.72 -1.37 -4.94
C ARG A 54 0.26 -2.08 -6.19
N THR A 55 -1.02 -1.96 -6.48
CA THR A 55 -1.61 -2.42 -7.74
C THR A 55 -1.98 -1.20 -8.57
N GLN A 56 -1.76 -1.25 -9.88
CA GLN A 56 -2.28 -0.21 -10.77
C GLN A 56 -3.76 -0.50 -11.00
N ALA A 57 -4.62 0.46 -10.64
CA ALA A 57 -6.03 0.40 -11.01
C ALA A 57 -6.16 0.54 -12.55
N PRO A 58 -7.29 0.11 -13.15
CA PRO A 58 -7.54 0.25 -14.59
C PRO A 58 -7.45 1.71 -15.09
N ASP A 59 -7.65 2.68 -14.19
CA ASP A 59 -7.55 4.12 -14.42
C ASP A 59 -6.10 4.67 -14.30
N GLY A 60 -5.10 3.79 -14.25
CA GLY A 60 -3.67 4.16 -14.11
C GLY A 60 -3.28 4.74 -12.74
N LYS A 61 -4.24 4.92 -11.84
CA LYS A 61 -4.01 5.38 -10.46
C LYS A 61 -3.47 4.25 -9.58
N ILE A 62 -2.63 4.62 -8.62
CA ILE A 62 -2.15 3.69 -7.59
C ILE A 62 -3.33 3.30 -6.71
N ALA A 63 -3.60 1.99 -6.65
CA ALA A 63 -4.60 1.42 -5.77
C ALA A 63 -3.99 0.31 -4.90
N TYR A 64 -4.60 0.06 -3.76
CA TYR A 64 -4.16 -0.93 -2.78
C TYR A 64 -5.22 -2.01 -2.66
N ARG A 65 -4.86 -3.27 -2.83
CA ARG A 65 -5.80 -4.36 -2.58
C ARG A 65 -5.93 -4.55 -1.08
N HIS A 66 -7.14 -4.83 -0.62
CA HIS A 66 -7.39 -5.04 0.80
C HIS A 66 -6.52 -6.16 1.37
N GLU A 67 -6.36 -7.27 0.65
CA GLU A 67 -5.51 -8.41 1.06
C GLU A 67 -4.04 -8.01 1.26
N ASP A 68 -3.47 -7.17 0.40
CA ASP A 68 -2.09 -6.72 0.50
C ASP A 68 -1.88 -5.82 1.74
N LEU A 69 -2.92 -5.04 2.10
CA LEU A 69 -2.91 -4.22 3.31
C LEU A 69 -2.99 -5.10 4.57
N GLU A 70 -3.78 -6.17 4.55
CA GLU A 70 -3.86 -7.14 5.65
C GLU A 70 -2.55 -7.92 5.82
N LEU A 71 -1.94 -8.34 4.72
CA LEU A 71 -0.65 -9.04 4.73
C LEU A 71 0.46 -8.13 5.27
N TYR A 72 0.48 -6.85 4.86
CA TYR A 72 1.41 -5.88 5.42
C TYR A 72 1.19 -5.64 6.91
N LEU A 73 -0.07 -5.52 7.35
CA LEU A 73 -0.41 -5.31 8.75
C LEU A 73 -0.01 -6.50 9.62
N THR A 74 -0.24 -7.72 9.15
CA THR A 74 0.16 -8.96 9.84
C THR A 74 1.66 -9.07 9.93
N ALA A 75 2.40 -8.84 8.85
CA ALA A 75 3.87 -8.82 8.86
C ALA A 75 4.43 -7.79 9.86
N LEU A 76 3.78 -6.64 10.01
CA LEU A 76 4.19 -5.60 10.94
C LEU A 76 3.97 -6.00 12.41
N HIS A 77 2.86 -6.70 12.70
CA HIS A 77 2.57 -7.23 14.03
C HIS A 77 3.45 -8.43 14.38
N GLU A 78 3.72 -9.30 13.41
CA GLU A 78 4.62 -10.45 13.55
C GLU A 78 6.06 -9.99 13.83
N LYS A 79 6.54 -8.96 13.11
CA LYS A 79 7.85 -8.34 13.38
C LYS A 79 7.95 -7.73 14.78
N ALA A 80 6.83 -7.33 15.37
CA ALA A 80 6.74 -6.80 16.72
C ALA A 80 6.45 -7.87 17.80
N ASP A 81 6.40 -9.15 17.42
CA ASP A 81 6.07 -10.29 18.28
C ASP A 81 4.72 -10.12 19.02
N ILE A 82 3.76 -9.45 18.37
CA ILE A 82 2.41 -9.25 18.90
C ILE A 82 1.52 -10.41 18.46
N SER A 83 0.82 -11.02 19.42
CA SER A 83 -0.11 -12.11 19.12
C SER A 83 -1.25 -11.66 18.20
N GLY A 84 -1.69 -12.55 17.31
CA GLY A 84 -2.83 -12.27 16.42
C GLY A 84 -4.13 -11.92 17.17
N THR A 85 -4.29 -12.42 18.40
CA THR A 85 -5.44 -12.11 19.26
C THR A 85 -5.43 -10.65 19.73
N GLU A 86 -4.27 -10.13 20.08
CA GLU A 86 -4.09 -8.73 20.48
C GLU A 86 -4.27 -7.79 19.28
N MET A 87 -3.78 -8.18 18.10
CA MET A 87 -4.04 -7.47 16.84
C MET A 87 -5.55 -7.36 16.56
N MET A 88 -6.30 -8.47 16.67
CA MET A 88 -7.76 -8.46 16.49
C MET A 88 -8.47 -7.57 17.51
N ARG A 89 -8.05 -7.63 18.78
CA ARG A 89 -8.60 -6.78 19.85
C ARG A 89 -8.42 -5.30 19.54
N ARG A 90 -7.21 -4.88 19.18
CA ARG A 90 -6.91 -3.48 18.81
C ARG A 90 -7.70 -3.04 17.59
N ARG A 91 -7.83 -3.92 16.60
CA ARG A 91 -8.62 -3.64 15.39
C ARG A 91 -10.09 -3.41 15.70
N ALA A 92 -10.67 -4.23 16.57
CA ALA A 92 -12.06 -4.10 17.00
C ALA A 92 -12.28 -2.77 17.75
N GLN A 93 -11.35 -2.39 18.63
CA GLN A 93 -11.41 -1.10 19.33
C GLN A 93 -11.31 0.09 18.38
N ALA A 94 -10.46 0.00 17.37
CA ALA A 94 -10.28 1.04 16.35
C ALA A 94 -11.35 0.99 15.22
N ALA A 95 -12.30 0.05 15.24
CA ALA A 95 -13.26 -0.12 14.15
C ALA A 95 -14.18 1.11 13.99
N ALA A 96 -14.68 1.65 15.09
CA ALA A 96 -15.57 2.82 15.07
C ALA A 96 -14.85 4.10 14.59
N SER A 97 -13.61 4.32 15.04
CA SER A 97 -12.81 5.48 14.60
C SER A 97 -12.42 5.35 13.13
N ARG A 98 -12.06 4.15 12.67
CA ARG A 98 -11.77 3.86 11.25
C ARG A 98 -12.98 4.12 10.37
N GLN A 99 -14.18 3.71 10.79
CA GLN A 99 -15.40 3.93 10.01
C GLN A 99 -15.68 5.43 9.80
N ARG A 100 -15.58 6.23 10.86
CA ARG A 100 -15.71 7.70 10.77
C ARG A 100 -14.65 8.32 9.86
N ALA A 101 -13.41 7.85 9.96
CA ALA A 101 -12.33 8.33 9.11
C ALA A 101 -12.56 8.00 7.63
N LEU A 102 -13.13 6.83 7.30
CA LEU A 102 -13.48 6.47 5.94
C LEU A 102 -14.58 7.38 5.39
N GLU A 103 -15.59 7.71 6.19
CA GLU A 103 -16.65 8.67 5.82
C GLU A 103 -16.05 10.06 5.53
N LEU A 104 -15.11 10.52 6.37
CA LEU A 104 -14.40 11.79 6.16
C LEU A 104 -13.58 11.80 4.85
N VAL A 105 -12.95 10.69 4.48
CA VAL A 105 -12.25 10.56 3.18
C VAL A 105 -13.25 10.62 2.02
N GLN A 106 -14.40 9.97 2.14
CA GLN A 106 -15.42 9.96 1.08
C GLN A 106 -15.99 11.34 0.81
N ILE A 107 -16.20 12.16 1.84
CA ILE A 107 -16.64 13.56 1.69
C ILE A 107 -15.49 14.53 1.34
N GLY A 108 -14.25 14.03 1.21
CA GLY A 108 -13.08 14.83 0.87
C GLY A 108 -12.61 15.78 1.99
N SER A 109 -13.00 15.52 3.25
CA SER A 109 -12.56 16.33 4.39
C SER A 109 -11.05 16.13 4.62
N LYS A 110 -10.35 17.22 4.95
CA LYS A 110 -8.92 17.20 5.30
C LYS A 110 -8.69 17.31 6.81
N THR A 111 -9.76 17.49 7.60
CA THR A 111 -9.72 17.74 9.04
C THR A 111 -10.69 16.82 9.77
N GLY A 112 -10.47 16.62 11.07
CA GLY A 112 -11.33 15.77 11.92
C GLY A 112 -11.01 14.28 11.87
N PHE A 113 -9.88 13.89 11.27
CA PHE A 113 -9.40 12.52 11.33
C PHE A 113 -9.04 12.12 12.76
N PRO A 114 -9.32 10.86 13.16
CA PRO A 114 -8.91 10.35 14.46
C PRO A 114 -7.39 10.33 14.57
N ASP A 115 -6.89 10.37 15.80
CA ASP A 115 -5.46 10.28 16.05
C ASP A 115 -4.89 8.97 15.48
N PRO A 116 -3.70 9.04 14.84
CA PRO A 116 -3.06 7.87 14.24
C PRO A 116 -2.66 6.86 15.31
N ASP A 117 -2.68 5.58 14.95
CA ASP A 117 -2.31 4.51 15.88
C ASP A 117 -0.80 4.60 16.21
N PRO A 118 -0.42 4.80 17.50
CA PRO A 118 0.98 4.93 17.90
C PRO A 118 1.82 3.71 17.54
N PHE A 119 1.24 2.50 17.60
CA PHE A 119 1.94 1.27 17.21
C PHE A 119 2.29 1.32 15.73
N MET A 120 1.31 1.65 14.90
CA MET A 120 1.48 1.74 13.45
C MET A 120 2.50 2.83 13.09
N MET A 121 2.49 3.97 13.76
CA MET A 121 3.49 5.02 13.56
C MET A 121 4.92 4.55 13.88
N LEU A 122 5.11 3.85 15.00
CA LEU A 122 6.43 3.36 15.41
C LEU A 122 6.92 2.25 14.48
N ALA A 123 6.06 1.28 14.19
CA ALA A 123 6.44 0.12 13.41
C ALA A 123 6.73 0.49 11.95
N THR A 124 5.90 1.34 11.33
CA THR A 124 6.20 1.86 9.99
C THR A 124 7.39 2.82 9.96
N GLY A 125 7.64 3.56 11.03
CA GLY A 125 8.80 4.43 11.14
C GLY A 125 10.13 3.67 11.24
N ALA A 126 10.13 2.46 11.82
CA ALA A 126 11.30 1.58 11.81
C ALA A 126 11.64 1.11 10.38
N ASP A 127 10.62 0.67 9.63
CA ASP A 127 10.79 0.23 8.24
C ASP A 127 11.23 1.38 7.33
N ALA A 128 10.61 2.55 7.47
CA ALA A 128 11.01 3.74 6.73
C ALA A 128 12.48 4.08 6.95
N ARG A 129 12.99 4.02 8.18
CA ARG A 129 14.40 4.31 8.48
C ARG A 129 15.35 3.29 7.85
N GLN A 130 15.01 2.01 7.88
CA GLN A 130 15.85 0.96 7.28
C GLN A 130 16.01 1.17 5.78
N HIS A 131 14.94 1.54 5.09
CA HIS A 131 14.96 1.74 3.64
C HIS A 131 15.39 3.15 3.21
N ALA A 132 15.35 4.14 4.12
CA ALA A 132 15.85 5.49 3.86
C ALA A 132 17.34 5.47 3.47
N CYS A 133 18.14 4.60 4.08
CA CYS A 133 19.56 4.48 3.74
C CYS A 133 19.77 4.08 2.27
N PHE A 134 19.07 3.05 1.79
CA PHE A 134 19.12 2.65 0.39
C PHE A 134 18.63 3.74 -0.56
N PHE A 135 17.60 4.49 -0.16
CA PHE A 135 17.10 5.62 -0.92
C PHE A 135 18.16 6.72 -1.04
N VAL A 136 18.83 7.09 0.07
CA VAL A 136 19.89 8.10 0.08
C VAL A 136 21.05 7.68 -0.81
N ILE A 137 21.48 6.42 -0.76
CA ILE A 137 22.55 5.89 -1.62
C ILE A 137 22.15 6.02 -3.10
N LYS A 138 20.92 5.65 -3.47
CA LYS A 138 20.43 5.80 -4.85
C LYS A 138 20.43 7.26 -5.31
N VAL A 139 20.00 8.18 -4.45
CA VAL A 139 19.99 9.62 -4.77
C VAL A 139 21.41 10.16 -4.93
N MET A 140 22.34 9.77 -4.05
CA MET A 140 23.76 10.17 -4.16
C MET A 140 24.41 9.63 -5.44
N ALA A 141 24.13 8.37 -5.80
CA ALA A 141 24.63 7.78 -7.04
C ALA A 141 24.07 8.51 -8.28
N LEU A 142 22.77 8.82 -8.30
CA LEU A 142 22.14 9.58 -9.38
C LEU A 142 22.73 10.99 -9.50
N PHE A 143 22.90 11.67 -8.37
CA PHE A 143 23.51 12.99 -8.32
C PHE A 143 24.96 12.96 -8.84
N GLY A 144 25.76 11.99 -8.40
CA GLY A 144 27.13 11.78 -8.90
C GLY A 144 27.17 11.53 -10.40
N MET A 145 26.23 10.74 -10.94
CA MET A 145 26.13 10.47 -12.36
C MET A 145 25.76 11.74 -13.16
N ILE A 146 24.82 12.56 -12.68
CA ILE A 146 24.48 13.84 -13.30
C ILE A 146 25.68 14.80 -13.29
N MET A 147 26.39 14.90 -12.16
CA MET A 147 27.59 15.75 -12.04
C MET A 147 28.72 15.29 -12.97
N LEU A 148 28.92 13.97 -13.11
CA LEU A 148 29.89 13.40 -14.05
C LEU A 148 29.55 13.80 -15.50
N CYS A 149 28.28 13.67 -15.88
CA CYS A 149 27.80 14.08 -17.21
C CYS A 149 28.09 15.56 -17.47
N ILE A 150 27.75 16.46 -16.53
CA ILE A 150 27.99 17.91 -16.67
C ILE A 150 29.50 18.23 -16.75
N SER A 151 30.33 17.52 -15.97
CA SER A 151 31.78 17.72 -15.98
C SER A 151 32.46 17.22 -17.25
N SER A 152 31.87 16.24 -17.96
CA SER A 152 32.37 15.75 -19.25
C SER A 152 32.01 16.67 -20.42
N THR A 153 30.95 17.47 -20.29
CA THR A 153 30.49 18.43 -21.33
C THR A 153 31.53 19.52 -21.69
N PRO A 154 32.30 20.13 -20.76
CA PRO A 154 33.36 21.08 -21.13
C PRO A 154 34.62 20.43 -21.73
N LEU A 155 34.92 19.16 -21.41
CA LEU A 155 36.08 18.43 -21.97
C LEU A 155 35.93 18.14 -23.46
N LEU A 156 34.72 17.79 -23.91
CA LEU A 156 34.39 17.68 -25.34
C LEU A 156 34.50 19.03 -26.07
N ARG A 157 34.14 20.14 -25.41
CA ARG A 157 34.19 21.48 -26.01
C ARG A 157 35.62 22.02 -26.15
N ALA A 158 36.56 21.58 -25.32
CA ALA A 158 37.96 21.96 -25.39
C ALA A 158 38.78 21.13 -26.40
N HIS A 159 38.35 19.92 -26.75
CA HIS A 159 39.05 19.05 -27.71
C HIS A 159 38.57 19.21 -29.17
N PHE A 160 37.41 19.85 -29.39
CA PHE A 160 36.84 20.09 -30.73
C PHE A 160 36.91 21.56 -31.19
N ASN A 161 37.75 22.39 -30.56
CA ASN A 161 37.95 23.80 -30.95
C ASN A 161 39.42 24.11 -31.20
#